data_AF-A0A117SL32-F1
#
_entry.id   AF-A0A117SL32-F1
#
_cell.length_a   1.000
_cell.length_b   1.000
_cell.length_c   1.000
_cell.angle_alpha   90.00
_cell.angle_beta   90.00
_cell.angle_gamma   90.00
#
_symmetry.space_group_name_H-M   'P 1'
#
loop_
_entity.id
_entity.type
_entity.pdbx_description
1 polymer ?
#
loop_
_entity_poly.entity_id
_entity_poly.type
_entity_poly.pdbx_seq_one_letter_code
_entity_poly.pdbx_strand_id
1 'polypeptide(L)'
;MPLWFIKTRHAIYYVLGIIEVLLGFRFIFKLLGANPQNGFVSFLYSISGIFTAPFSGIFDPFVTSGLAAKSVLEPAVIIGMAVYAAAAWALVGLVKLKVNR
;
A
#
# COMPACT_ATOMS: atom_id res chain seq x y z
N MET A 1 -21.30 -14.70 16.18
CA MET A 1 -20.08 -15.11 15.44
C MET A 1 -19.02 -15.52 16.45
N PRO A 2 -18.25 -16.58 16.19
CA PRO A 2 -17.23 -17.08 17.12
C PRO A 2 -16.13 -16.04 17.38
N LEU A 3 -15.56 -16.05 18.59
CA LEU A 3 -14.50 -15.11 19.00
C LEU A 3 -13.25 -15.22 18.12
N TRP A 4 -12.90 -16.43 17.66
CA TRP A 4 -11.73 -16.61 16.79
C TRP A 4 -11.88 -15.86 15.46
N PHE A 5 -13.11 -15.78 14.91
CA PHE A 5 -13.37 -15.07 13.66
C PHE A 5 -13.08 -13.58 13.78
N ILE A 6 -13.51 -12.97 14.89
CA ILE A 6 -13.30 -11.55 15.17
C ILE A 6 -11.79 -11.27 15.28
N LYS A 7 -11.05 -12.13 15.99
CA LYS A 7 -9.58 -12.02 16.10
C LYS A 7 -8.90 -12.13 14.74
N THR A 8 -9.26 -13.12 13.92
CA THR A 8 -8.71 -13.28 12.56
C THR A 8 -9.01 -12.07 11.67
N ARG A 9 -10.25 -11.57 11.69
CA ARG A 9 -10.64 -10.38 10.93
C ARG A 9 -9.81 -9.16 11.33
N HIS A 10 -9.63 -8.92 12.63
CA HIS A 10 -8.82 -7.81 13.11
C HIS A 10 -7.35 -7.97 12.72
N ALA A 11 -6.79 -9.17 12.80
CA ALA A 11 -5.42 -9.42 12.37
C ALA A 11 -5.23 -9.10 10.87
N ILE A 12 -6.14 -9.55 10.01
CA ILE A 12 -6.08 -9.27 8.56
C ILE A 12 -6.14 -7.77 8.29
N TYR A 13 -7.11 -7.06 8.87
CA TYR A 13 -7.25 -5.61 8.65
C TYR A 13 -6.11 -4.81 9.29
N TYR A 14 -5.51 -5.29 10.38
CA TYR A 14 -4.33 -4.66 10.97
C TYR A 14 -3.12 -4.74 10.05
N VAL A 15 -2.85 -5.92 9.48
CA VAL A 15 -1.79 -6.10 8.47
C VAL A 15 -2.06 -5.25 7.24
N LEU A 16 -3.30 -5.24 6.73
CA LEU A 16 -3.70 -4.33 5.65
C LEU A 16 -3.39 -2.88 6.01
N GLY A 17 -3.81 -2.43 7.19
CA GLY A 17 -3.59 -1.05 7.64
C GLY A 17 -2.12 -0.66 7.66
N ILE A 18 -1.21 -1.55 8.07
CA ILE A 18 0.24 -1.30 8.02
C ILE A 18 0.71 -1.11 6.58
N ILE A 19 0.29 -1.98 5.66
CA ILE A 19 0.65 -1.89 4.24
C ILE A 19 0.12 -0.59 3.63
N GLU A 20 -1.16 -0.27 3.87
CA GLU A 20 -1.81 0.95 3.37
C GLU A 20 -1.13 2.22 3.90
N VAL A 21 -0.74 2.25 5.18
CA VAL A 21 -0.01 3.38 5.76
C VAL A 21 1.36 3.55 5.10
N LEU A 22 2.11 2.46 4.89
CA LEU A 22 3.40 2.50 4.20
C LEU A 22 3.25 3.02 2.75
N LEU A 23 2.27 2.50 2.01
CA LEU A 23 2.01 2.92 0.63
C LEU A 23 1.47 4.35 0.55
N GLY A 24 0.61 4.75 1.48
CA GLY A 24 0.07 6.10 1.58
C GLY A 24 1.16 7.13 1.85
N PHE A 25 2.06 6.87 2.82
CA PHE A 25 3.21 7.75 3.04
C PHE A 25 4.13 7.81 1.83
N ARG A 26 4.42 6.67 1.18
CA ARG A 26 5.21 6.64 -0.06
C ARG A 26 4.56 7.51 -1.14
N PHE A 27 3.25 7.36 -1.34
CA PHE A 27 2.49 8.10 -2.35
C PHE A 27 2.57 9.61 -2.11
N ILE A 28 2.27 10.06 -0.89
CA ILE A 28 2.32 11.47 -0.51
C ILE A 28 3.75 12.01 -0.68
N PHE A 29 4.77 11.28 -0.21
CA PHE A 29 6.15 11.74 -0.28
C PHE A 29 6.65 11.85 -1.72
N LYS A 30 6.33 10.89 -2.58
CA LYS A 30 6.70 10.98 -4.00
C LYS A 30 5.94 12.08 -4.72
N LEU A 31 4.66 12.27 -4.42
CA LEU A 31 3.86 13.37 -4.96
C LEU A 31 4.37 14.74 -4.54
N LEU A 32 4.86 14.89 -3.32
CA LEU A 32 5.42 16.15 -2.80
C LEU A 32 6.90 16.33 -3.16
N GLY A 33 7.53 15.37 -3.84
CA GLY A 33 8.94 15.45 -4.24
C GLY A 33 9.91 15.35 -3.06
N ALA A 34 9.57 14.55 -2.04
CA ALA A 34 10.40 14.34 -0.87
C ALA A 34 11.81 13.86 -1.24
N ASN A 35 12.82 14.38 -0.54
CA ASN A 35 14.23 14.13 -0.82
C ASN A 35 14.61 12.65 -0.59
N PRO A 36 14.99 11.88 -1.64
CA PRO A 36 15.37 10.48 -1.50
C PRO A 36 16.73 10.28 -0.79
N GLN A 37 17.53 11.33 -0.62
CA GLN A 37 18.76 11.30 0.16
C GLN A 37 18.50 11.33 1.68
N ASN A 38 17.28 11.66 2.10
CA ASN A 38 16.90 11.56 3.51
C ASN A 38 16.78 10.08 3.92
N GLY A 39 17.45 9.70 5.02
CA GLY A 39 17.49 8.31 5.48
C GLY A 39 16.10 7.69 5.74
N PHE A 40 15.16 8.45 6.30
CA PHE A 40 13.80 7.98 6.55
C PHE A 40 13.02 7.80 5.25
N VAL A 41 13.10 8.75 4.32
CA VAL A 41 12.43 8.66 3.00
C VAL A 41 12.98 7.48 2.21
N SER A 42 14.30 7.29 2.19
CA SER A 42 14.96 6.16 1.52
C SER A 42 14.52 4.81 2.11
N PHE A 43 14.52 4.69 3.45
CA PHE A 43 14.02 3.51 4.15
C PHE A 43 12.57 3.19 3.79
N LEU A 44 11.69 4.21 3.83
CA LEU A 44 10.29 4.07 3.47
C LEU A 44 10.13 3.59 2.02
N TYR A 45 10.86 4.19 1.07
CA TYR A 45 10.80 3.81 -0.34
C TYR A 45 11.31 2.40 -0.61
N SER A 46 12.31 1.94 0.15
CA SER A 46 12.85 0.59 0.07
C SER A 46 11.83 -0.46 0.53
N ILE A 47 11.27 -0.31 1.74
CA ILE A 47 10.30 -1.27 2.29
C ILE A 47 9.00 -1.25 1.49
N SER A 48 8.47 -0.06 1.20
CA SER A 48 7.25 0.07 0.39
C SER A 48 7.46 -0.45 -1.05
N GLY A 49 8.70 -0.46 -1.53
CA GLY A 49 9.09 -0.97 -2.84
C GLY A 49 8.65 -2.41 -3.08
N ILE A 50 8.76 -3.27 -2.07
CA ILE A 50 8.38 -4.70 -2.14
C ILE A 50 6.89 -4.85 -2.46
N PHE A 51 6.04 -4.02 -1.85
CA PHE A 51 4.60 -4.03 -2.06
C PHE A 51 4.19 -3.42 -3.41
N THR A 52 4.97 -2.47 -3.92
CA THR A 52 4.70 -1.87 -5.24
C THR A 52 5.26 -2.67 -6.41
N ALA A 53 6.24 -3.55 -6.17
CA ALA A 53 6.97 -4.27 -7.22
C ALA A 53 6.07 -5.07 -8.18
N PRO A 54 5.04 -5.82 -7.71
CA PRO A 54 4.14 -6.56 -8.60
C PRO A 54 3.32 -5.68 -9.54
N PHE A 55 3.13 -4.41 -9.19
CA PHE A 55 2.33 -3.44 -9.95
C PHE A 55 3.20 -2.46 -10.75
N SER A 56 4.52 -2.62 -10.69
CA SER A 56 5.45 -1.80 -11.46
C SER A 56 5.26 -2.05 -12.96
N GLY A 57 5.23 -0.99 -13.75
CA GLY A 57 5.04 -1.07 -15.20
C GLY A 57 3.59 -1.25 -15.68
N ILE A 58 2.58 -1.32 -14.79
CA ILE A 58 1.17 -1.30 -15.22
C ILE A 58 0.83 0.04 -15.89
N PHE A 59 1.36 1.14 -15.34
CA PHE A 59 1.29 2.47 -15.93
C PHE A 59 2.63 3.18 -15.72
N ASP A 60 3.01 4.01 -16.69
CA ASP A 60 4.19 4.85 -16.58
C ASP A 60 4.00 5.90 -15.46
N PRO A 61 5.03 6.16 -14.63
CA PRO A 61 4.98 7.23 -13.64
C PRO A 61 4.90 8.60 -14.31
N PHE A 62 4.04 9.48 -13.77
CA PHE A 62 4.03 10.88 -14.18
C PHE A 62 5.08 11.63 -13.36
N VAL A 63 6.05 12.21 -14.06
CA VAL A 63 7.17 12.91 -13.45
C VAL A 63 7.08 14.38 -13.83
N THR A 64 6.99 15.26 -12.84
CA THR A 64 7.14 16.70 -13.08
C THR A 64 8.56 17.13 -12.71
N SER A 65 9.17 17.91 -13.60
CA SER A 65 10.51 18.47 -13.39
C SER A 65 10.36 19.91 -12.93
N GLY A 66 10.15 20.12 -11.63
CA GLY A 66 10.20 21.46 -11.03
C GLY A 66 11.64 21.90 -10.75
N LEU A 67 11.89 23.22 -10.68
CA LEU A 67 13.23 23.77 -10.42
C LEU A 67 13.82 23.38 -9.05
N ALA A 68 12.98 23.05 -8.06
CA ALA A 68 13.41 22.76 -6.68
C ALA A 68 13.15 21.31 -6.21
N ALA A 69 12.16 20.62 -6.79
CA ALA A 69 11.82 19.25 -6.42
C ALA A 69 11.21 18.48 -7.61
N LYS A 70 11.53 17.18 -7.68
CA LYS A 70 11.00 16.24 -8.68
C LYS A 70 9.86 15.45 -8.06
N SER A 71 8.62 15.89 -8.29
CA SER A 71 7.45 15.14 -7.87
C SER A 71 7.15 14.00 -8.84
N VAL A 72 6.85 12.83 -8.29
CA VAL A 72 6.56 11.61 -9.04
C VAL A 72 5.21 11.07 -8.57
N LEU A 73 4.24 11.03 -9.48
CA LEU A 73 3.00 10.29 -9.28
C LEU A 73 3.22 8.89 -9.85
N GLU A 74 3.16 7.88 -8.97
CA GLU A 74 3.26 6.47 -9.34
C GLU A 74 1.88 5.83 -9.28
N PRO A 75 1.16 5.65 -10.41
CA PRO A 75 -0.17 5.02 -10.40
C PRO A 75 -0.14 3.60 -9.82
N ALA A 76 0.99 2.90 -9.96
CA ALA A 76 1.25 1.60 -9.36
C ALA A 76 1.01 1.57 -7.84
N VAL A 77 1.26 2.67 -7.12
CA VAL A 77 1.03 2.75 -5.67
C VAL A 77 -0.47 2.73 -5.36
N ILE A 78 -1.26 3.53 -6.08
CA ILE A 78 -2.72 3.59 -5.93
C ILE A 78 -3.33 2.22 -6.26
N ILE A 79 -2.87 1.59 -7.32
CA ILE A 79 -3.33 0.25 -7.72
C ILE A 79 -2.97 -0.78 -6.65
N GLY A 80 -1.75 -0.74 -6.12
CA GLY A 80 -1.33 -1.62 -5.03
C GLY A 80 -2.26 -1.50 -3.81
N MET A 81 -2.55 -0.27 -3.38
CA MET A 81 -3.50 0.00 -2.28
C MET A 81 -4.88 -0.61 -2.56
N ALA A 82 -5.43 -0.36 -3.76
CA ALA A 82 -6.74 -0.91 -4.13
C ALA A 82 -6.75 -2.45 -4.15
N VAL A 83 -5.70 -3.07 -4.69
CA VAL A 83 -5.58 -4.54 -4.79
C VAL A 83 -5.42 -5.17 -3.41
N TYR A 84 -4.60 -4.59 -2.53
CA TYR A 84 -4.44 -5.11 -1.17
C TYR A 84 -5.72 -4.96 -0.34
N ALA A 85 -6.42 -3.84 -0.45
CA ALA A 85 -7.72 -3.65 0.18
C ALA A 85 -8.75 -4.70 -0.31
N ALA A 86 -8.82 -4.93 -1.61
CA ALA A 86 -9.69 -5.96 -2.20
C ALA A 86 -9.32 -7.38 -1.74
N ALA A 87 -8.02 -7.70 -1.69
CA ALA A 87 -7.53 -9.00 -1.24
C ALA A 87 -7.87 -9.25 0.24
N ALA A 88 -7.65 -8.28 1.12
CA ALA A 88 -7.99 -8.38 2.53
C ALA A 88 -9.51 -8.56 2.74
N TRP A 89 -10.32 -7.79 2.01
CA TRP A 89 -11.77 -7.95 2.02
C TRP A 89 -12.22 -9.34 1.55
N ALA A 90 -11.64 -9.84 0.46
CA ALA A 90 -11.93 -11.18 -0.06
C ALA A 90 -11.54 -12.28 0.94
N LEU A 91 -10.36 -12.18 1.58
CA LEU A 91 -9.91 -13.13 2.60
C LEU A 91 -10.87 -13.17 3.79
N VAL A 92 -11.29 -12.01 4.31
CA VAL A 92 -12.27 -11.94 5.40
C VAL A 92 -13.62 -12.54 4.97
N GLY A 93 -14.05 -12.29 3.73
CA GLY A 93 -15.25 -12.86 3.14
C GLY A 93 -15.20 -14.40 3.10
N LEU A 94 -14.09 -14.97 2.64
CA LEU A 94 -13.88 -16.43 2.60
C LEU A 94 -13.92 -17.06 3.99
N VAL A 95 -13.27 -16.44 4.99
CA VAL A 95 -13.32 -16.93 6.37
C VAL A 95 -14.75 -16.87 6.90
N LYS A 96 -15.50 -15.80 6.60
CA LYS A 96 -16.90 -15.65 7.01
C LYS A 96 -17.78 -16.74 6.41
N LEU A 97 -17.60 -17.09 5.13
CA LEU A 97 -18.35 -18.16 4.47
C LEU A 97 -18.11 -19.53 5.12
N LYS A 98 -16.87 -19.83 5.53
CA LYS A 98 -16.55 -21.08 6.26
C LYS A 98 -17.17 -21.13 7.66
N VAL A 99 -17.31 -19.99 8.33
CA VAL A 99 -17.89 -19.89 9.68
C VAL A 99 -19.42 -20.01 9.65
N ASN A 100 -20.06 -19.63 8.55
CA ASN A 100 -21.52 -19.59 8.42
C ASN A 100 -22.09 -20.86 7.78
N ARG A 101 -21.26 -21.87 7.53
CA ARG A 101 -21.66 -23.27 7.28
C ARG A 101 -21.53 -24.05 8.57
#